data_AF-X1PMI5-F1
#
_entry.id   AF-X1PMI5-F1
#
_cell.length_a   1.000
_cell.length_b   1.000
_cell.length_c   1.000
_cell.angle_alpha   90.00
_cell.angle_beta   90.00
_cell.angle_gamma   90.00
#
_symmetry.space_group_name_H-M   'P 1'
#
loop_
_entity.id
_entity.type
_entity.pdbx_description
1 polymer ?
#
loop_
_entity_poly.entity_id
_entity_poly.type
_entity_poly.pdbx_seq_one_letter_code
_entity_poly.pdbx_strand_id
1 'polypeptide(L)'
;FSIIKREFTPETKTPIKLEETIPSKETEEESKKIEFLEKKTNLSKPTIKLEILQGPTKAGDLYFVRVKAIVTGNPTPVIKFSRDDSKGAWGENIAQINLYPYAGYLLKATATNSEGSISTNIILIVDDKGNLIKAEENIKEDLIIEDLAYIEVLCSSYTDDADPEEDGISIDISFYNSRSEPTSFYNIPVIVNIKLYATESTWDTLEEKIIEPPVYEGNVKIDHSMRLSEMFGKYIRIPFEDIG
;
A
#
# COMPACT_ATOMS: atom_id res chain seq x y z
N PHE A 1 73.33 10.51 16.85
CA PHE A 1 73.02 9.42 17.79
C PHE A 1 73.04 9.98 19.21
N SER A 2 72.02 9.62 19.99
CA SER A 2 71.59 10.13 21.30
C SER A 2 72.72 10.30 22.34
N ILE A 3 72.63 11.19 23.34
CA ILE A 3 71.94 10.95 24.63
C ILE A 3 71.65 12.28 25.37
N ILE A 4 70.56 12.22 26.15
CA ILE A 4 69.80 13.24 26.90
C ILE A 4 70.38 13.46 28.31
N LYS A 5 70.30 14.67 28.90
CA LYS A 5 69.49 14.97 30.12
C LYS A 5 69.57 16.42 30.61
N ARG A 6 68.41 16.83 31.13
CA ARG A 6 67.96 18.17 31.56
C ARG A 6 68.57 18.61 32.90
N GLU A 7 68.75 19.91 33.03
CA GLU A 7 68.78 20.64 34.30
C GLU A 7 67.45 21.37 34.52
N PHE A 8 67.04 21.55 35.77
CA PHE A 8 65.88 22.35 36.15
C PHE A 8 66.14 23.00 37.50
N THR A 9 65.95 24.33 37.59
CA THR A 9 65.66 25.14 38.79
C THR A 9 65.54 26.62 38.35
N PRO A 10 64.98 27.56 39.14
CA PRO A 10 63.88 27.48 40.11
C PRO A 10 62.98 28.77 40.15
N GLU A 11 62.05 28.83 41.11
CA GLU A 11 61.63 30.04 41.89
C GLU A 11 60.82 31.17 41.19
N THR A 12 59.88 31.93 41.79
CA THR A 12 59.51 32.21 43.19
C THR A 12 58.19 33.03 43.25
N LYS A 13 57.45 32.85 44.37
CA LYS A 13 56.71 33.82 45.24
C LYS A 13 55.60 34.77 44.71
N THR A 14 54.36 34.42 45.12
CA THR A 14 53.31 35.14 45.92
C THR A 14 53.38 36.67 46.20
N PRO A 15 52.34 37.34 46.80
CA PRO A 15 50.85 37.19 46.80
C PRO A 15 50.06 38.54 46.80
N ILE A 16 48.77 38.66 46.41
CA ILE A 16 47.84 39.74 46.89
C ILE A 16 46.36 39.25 46.91
N LYS A 17 45.59 39.71 47.92
CA LYS A 17 44.16 39.45 48.25
C LYS A 17 43.33 40.76 48.18
N LEU A 18 41.99 40.65 48.18
CA LEU A 18 40.87 41.64 48.22
C LEU A 18 40.27 41.93 46.82
N GLU A 19 38.96 42.03 46.56
CA GLU A 19 37.71 42.05 47.35
C GLU A 19 36.50 41.82 46.39
N GLU A 20 35.33 41.66 47.00
CA GLU A 20 33.93 41.44 46.55
C GLU A 20 33.45 41.87 45.15
N THR A 21 32.53 41.07 44.56
CA THR A 21 31.57 41.51 43.52
C THR A 21 30.26 40.70 43.56
N ILE A 22 29.16 41.37 43.97
CA ILE A 22 27.73 41.37 43.53
C ILE A 22 27.07 40.04 43.06
N PRO A 23 25.83 39.69 43.53
CA PRO A 23 25.14 38.45 43.15
C PRO A 23 24.54 38.49 41.73
N SER A 24 24.86 37.47 40.93
CA SER A 24 24.44 37.26 39.53
C SER A 24 22.97 36.84 39.40
N LYS A 25 22.13 37.73 38.84
CA LYS A 25 20.76 37.43 38.40
C LYS A 25 20.66 37.15 36.90
N GLU A 26 21.76 37.24 36.15
CA GLU A 26 21.82 37.10 34.68
C GLU A 26 21.94 35.65 34.19
N THR A 27 22.15 34.68 35.09
CA THR A 27 22.50 33.29 34.70
C THR A 27 21.29 32.42 34.28
N GLU A 28 20.07 32.79 34.65
CA GLU A 28 18.87 31.96 34.41
C GLU A 28 18.15 32.30 33.08
N GLU A 29 18.17 33.56 32.65
CA GLU A 29 17.61 33.96 31.34
C GLU A 29 18.55 33.56 30.20
N GLU A 30 19.86 33.64 30.40
CA GLU A 30 20.85 33.27 29.40
C GLU A 30 20.91 31.75 29.21
N SER A 31 20.77 30.96 30.28
CA SER A 31 20.63 29.50 30.19
C SER A 31 19.33 29.06 29.51
N LYS A 32 18.18 29.69 29.81
CA LYS A 32 16.92 29.43 29.07
C LYS A 32 17.00 29.86 27.60
N LYS A 33 17.74 30.93 27.29
CA LYS A 33 17.95 31.40 25.91
C LYS A 33 18.89 30.49 25.12
N ILE A 34 19.93 29.94 25.75
CA ILE A 34 20.81 28.92 25.16
C ILE A 34 20.06 27.60 24.95
N GLU A 35 19.26 27.15 25.94
CA GLU A 35 18.42 25.96 25.82
C GLU A 35 17.33 26.13 24.72
N PHE A 36 16.77 27.34 24.57
CA PHE A 36 15.83 27.67 23.48
C PHE A 36 16.52 27.80 22.11
N LEU A 37 17.78 28.26 22.05
CA LEU A 37 18.56 28.32 20.81
C LEU A 37 19.01 26.93 20.36
N GLU A 38 19.46 26.08 21.28
CA GLU A 38 19.82 24.67 21.02
C GLU A 38 18.61 23.82 20.60
N LYS A 39 17.41 24.12 21.13
CA LYS A 39 16.17 23.46 20.70
C LYS A 39 15.71 23.90 19.30
N LYS A 40 16.20 25.04 18.79
CA LYS A 40 15.86 25.58 17.46
C LYS A 40 16.83 25.14 16.35
N THR A 41 18.00 24.60 16.67
CA THR A 41 19.07 24.36 15.68
C THR A 41 19.04 22.98 15.02
N ASN A 42 18.20 22.05 15.46
CA ASN A 42 18.07 20.71 14.84
C ASN A 42 16.66 20.38 14.32
N LEU A 43 15.85 21.39 14.02
CA LEU A 43 14.54 21.19 13.41
C LEU A 43 14.71 20.59 12.00
N SER A 44 13.96 19.53 11.70
CA SER A 44 13.99 18.87 10.40
C SER A 44 12.60 18.41 9.98
N LYS A 45 12.31 18.60 8.68
CA LYS A 45 11.10 18.08 8.04
C LYS A 45 11.02 16.55 8.17
N PRO A 46 9.81 16.00 8.25
CA PRO A 46 9.64 14.57 8.32
C PRO A 46 10.10 13.90 7.01
N THR A 47 10.66 12.70 7.13
CA THR A 47 10.80 11.75 6.01
C THR A 47 10.04 10.48 6.36
N ILE A 48 9.55 9.76 5.35
CA ILE A 48 8.82 8.50 5.55
C ILE A 48 9.13 7.53 4.42
N LYS A 49 9.35 6.27 4.79
CA LYS A 49 9.44 5.10 3.89
C LYS A 49 8.56 3.98 4.43
N LEU A 50 7.95 3.18 3.54
CA LEU A 50 7.17 2.01 3.92
C LEU A 50 7.92 0.74 3.54
N GLU A 51 7.93 -0.24 4.44
CA GLU A 51 8.53 -1.55 4.20
C GLU A 51 7.61 -2.67 4.67
N ILE A 52 7.56 -3.76 3.92
CA ILE A 52 6.87 -4.98 4.35
C ILE A 52 7.66 -5.59 5.50
N LEU A 53 7.08 -5.57 6.70
CA LEU A 53 7.67 -6.16 7.90
C LEU A 53 7.39 -7.67 7.96
N GLN A 54 6.17 -8.07 7.58
CA GLN A 54 5.74 -9.46 7.64
C GLN A 54 4.62 -9.74 6.64
N GLY A 55 4.59 -10.97 6.14
CA GLY A 55 3.52 -11.50 5.30
C GLY A 55 3.89 -11.46 3.81
N PRO A 56 2.95 -11.91 2.95
CA PRO A 56 1.58 -12.29 3.27
C PRO A 56 1.49 -13.54 4.13
N THR A 57 0.51 -13.60 5.02
CA THR A 57 0.29 -14.80 5.86
C THR A 57 -1.19 -15.10 5.90
N LYS A 58 -1.55 -16.33 5.54
CA LYS A 58 -2.95 -16.78 5.48
C LYS A 58 -3.56 -16.80 6.88
N ALA A 59 -4.78 -16.27 7.00
CA ALA A 59 -5.59 -16.28 8.21
C ALA A 59 -7.06 -16.48 7.83
N GLY A 60 -7.50 -17.76 7.77
CA GLY A 60 -8.79 -18.10 7.19
C GLY A 60 -8.81 -17.88 5.68
N ASP A 61 -9.80 -17.14 5.21
CA ASP A 61 -10.02 -16.84 3.78
C ASP A 61 -9.26 -15.60 3.29
N LEU A 62 -8.53 -14.93 4.18
CA LEU A 62 -7.77 -13.73 3.90
C LEU A 62 -6.27 -13.93 4.18
N TYR A 63 -5.47 -12.99 3.71
CA TYR A 63 -4.06 -12.82 4.01
C TYR A 63 -3.86 -11.54 4.79
N PHE A 64 -2.99 -11.56 5.80
CA PHE A 64 -2.53 -10.33 6.42
C PHE A 64 -1.11 -9.98 5.95
N VAL A 65 -0.87 -8.69 5.79
CA VAL A 65 0.44 -8.09 5.54
C VAL A 65 0.67 -7.02 6.59
N ARG A 66 1.85 -6.99 7.20
CA ARG A 66 2.26 -5.93 8.13
C ARG A 66 3.26 -5.02 7.44
N VAL A 67 2.98 -3.72 7.46
CA VAL A 67 3.80 -2.68 6.86
C VAL A 67 4.32 -1.77 7.96
N LYS A 68 5.63 -1.54 7.97
CA LYS A 68 6.30 -0.65 8.91
C LYS A 68 6.60 0.69 8.23
N ALA A 69 6.30 1.78 8.91
CA ALA A 69 6.73 3.12 8.55
C ALA A 69 8.08 3.43 9.22
N ILE A 70 9.09 3.71 8.41
CA ILE A 70 10.40 4.20 8.85
C ILE A 70 10.38 5.71 8.69
N VAL A 71 10.42 6.43 9.80
CA VAL A 71 10.22 7.88 9.84
C VAL A 71 11.40 8.55 10.55
N THR A 72 11.87 9.65 9.96
CA THR A 72 12.83 10.56 10.60
C THR A 72 12.26 11.97 10.61
N GLY A 73 12.79 12.84 11.46
CA GLY A 73 12.35 14.23 11.60
C GLY A 73 12.48 14.69 13.04
N ASN A 74 12.59 15.99 13.24
CA ASN A 74 12.70 16.60 14.55
C ASN A 74 11.87 17.90 14.59
N PRO A 75 10.86 18.01 15.48
CA PRO A 75 10.39 17.02 16.46
C PRO A 75 9.99 15.69 15.83
N THR A 76 10.01 14.60 16.63
CA THR A 76 9.62 13.26 16.16
C THR A 76 8.24 13.32 15.51
N PRO A 77 8.10 12.90 14.24
CA PRO A 77 6.82 13.01 13.56
C PRO A 77 5.78 12.01 14.06
N VAL A 78 4.52 12.43 14.08
CA VAL A 78 3.37 11.57 14.31
C VAL A 78 2.99 10.90 13.00
N ILE A 79 2.72 9.59 13.05
CA ILE A 79 2.40 8.74 11.90
C ILE A 79 0.91 8.46 11.86
N LYS A 80 0.31 8.54 10.67
CA LYS A 80 -1.07 8.13 10.42
C LYS A 80 -1.14 7.26 9.18
N PHE A 81 -1.63 6.05 9.33
CA PHE A 81 -1.99 5.18 8.22
C PHE A 81 -3.43 5.45 7.77
N SER A 82 -3.69 5.23 6.48
CA SER A 82 -5.04 5.26 5.89
C SER A 82 -5.92 4.12 6.39
N ARG A 83 -5.33 2.97 6.75
CA ARG A 83 -6.00 1.80 7.33
C ARG A 83 -5.03 1.02 8.21
N ASP A 84 -5.56 0.45 9.29
CA ASP A 84 -4.89 -0.55 10.12
C ASP A 84 -5.96 -1.46 10.76
N ASP A 85 -6.04 -2.69 10.25
CA ASP A 85 -7.02 -3.69 10.68
C ASP A 85 -6.69 -4.28 12.06
N SER A 86 -5.48 -4.02 12.57
CA SER A 86 -5.08 -4.44 13.92
C SER A 86 -5.47 -3.47 15.04
N LYS A 87 -6.00 -2.28 14.68
CA LYS A 87 -6.36 -1.22 15.64
C LYS A 87 -5.19 -0.81 16.56
N GLY A 88 -3.98 -0.73 15.99
CA GLY A 88 -2.77 -0.30 16.68
C GLY A 88 -2.07 -1.38 17.51
N ALA A 89 -2.48 -2.66 17.40
CA ALA A 89 -1.92 -3.74 18.22
C ALA A 89 -0.40 -3.93 18.05
N TRP A 90 0.18 -3.43 16.95
CA TRP A 90 1.62 -3.55 16.63
C TRP A 90 2.42 -2.28 16.87
N GLY A 91 1.80 -1.23 17.43
CA GLY A 91 2.43 0.07 17.67
C GLY A 91 2.16 1.09 16.56
N GLU A 92 2.48 2.36 16.84
CA GLU A 92 2.06 3.50 16.01
C GLU A 92 2.72 3.55 14.63
N ASN A 93 3.81 2.82 14.43
CA ASN A 93 4.56 2.77 13.17
C ASN A 93 4.34 1.49 12.36
N ILE A 94 3.40 0.63 12.75
CA ILE A 94 3.09 -0.62 12.04
C ILE A 94 1.59 -0.70 11.79
N ALA A 95 1.20 -0.89 10.53
CA ALA A 95 -0.17 -1.20 10.15
C ALA A 95 -0.28 -2.65 9.70
N GLN A 96 -1.37 -3.32 10.07
CA GLN A 96 -1.76 -4.60 9.50
C GLN A 96 -2.90 -4.39 8.50
N ILE A 97 -2.76 -4.96 7.31
CA ILE A 97 -3.80 -4.93 6.28
C ILE A 97 -4.22 -6.36 5.98
N ASN A 98 -5.52 -6.62 6.10
CA ASN A 98 -6.16 -7.89 5.76
C ASN A 98 -6.74 -7.79 4.33
N LEU A 99 -6.36 -8.73 3.47
CA LEU A 99 -6.67 -8.75 2.04
C LEU A 99 -7.21 -10.12 1.64
N TYR A 100 -8.26 -10.15 0.81
CA TYR A 100 -8.61 -11.37 0.08
C TYR A 100 -7.60 -11.64 -1.05
N PRO A 101 -7.50 -12.88 -1.54
CA PRO A 101 -6.75 -13.17 -2.76
C PRO A 101 -7.12 -12.21 -3.89
N TYR A 102 -6.11 -11.69 -4.57
CA TYR A 102 -6.16 -10.69 -5.64
C TYR A 102 -6.78 -9.34 -5.27
N ALA A 103 -7.19 -9.16 -4.01
CA ALA A 103 -7.64 -7.87 -3.51
C ALA A 103 -6.45 -6.91 -3.40
N GLY A 104 -6.56 -5.76 -4.04
CA GLY A 104 -5.56 -4.71 -4.01
C GLY A 104 -5.89 -3.63 -2.99
N TYR A 105 -4.88 -3.15 -2.26
CA TYR A 105 -5.04 -1.98 -1.39
C TYR A 105 -3.86 -1.02 -1.48
N LEU A 106 -4.17 0.28 -1.59
CA LEU A 106 -3.19 1.37 -1.52
C LEU A 106 -3.05 1.83 -0.07
N LEU A 107 -2.02 1.34 0.62
CA LEU A 107 -1.73 1.81 1.96
C LEU A 107 -0.98 3.13 1.90
N LYS A 108 -1.67 4.23 2.20
CA LYS A 108 -1.08 5.55 2.42
C LYS A 108 -0.66 5.74 3.87
N ALA A 109 0.52 6.32 4.10
CA ALA A 109 0.99 6.76 5.40
C ALA A 109 1.46 8.21 5.36
N THR A 110 1.14 8.97 6.40
CA THR A 110 1.48 10.38 6.56
C THR A 110 2.29 10.58 7.83
N ALA A 111 3.44 11.26 7.73
CA ALA A 111 4.26 11.68 8.86
C ALA A 111 4.18 13.21 9.02
N THR A 112 3.88 13.70 10.22
CA THR A 112 3.71 15.14 10.50
C THR A 112 4.47 15.58 11.74
N ASN A 113 5.22 16.67 11.66
CA ASN A 113 5.80 17.40 12.80
C ASN A 113 5.62 18.91 12.63
N SER A 114 6.22 19.73 13.50
CA SER A 114 6.12 21.20 13.41
C SER A 114 6.73 21.80 12.14
N GLU A 115 7.66 21.08 11.50
CA GLU A 115 8.40 21.54 10.31
C GLU A 115 7.70 21.17 9.00
N GLY A 116 6.74 20.26 9.04
CA GLY A 116 5.92 19.92 7.90
C GLY A 116 5.21 18.58 7.99
N SER A 117 4.63 18.19 6.85
CA SER A 117 3.97 16.92 6.66
C SER A 117 4.40 16.31 5.32
N ILE A 118 4.59 15.00 5.29
CA ILE A 118 4.89 14.24 4.07
C ILE A 118 4.09 12.94 4.06
N SER A 119 3.71 12.47 2.88
CA SER A 119 3.02 11.19 2.71
C SER A 119 3.72 10.32 1.69
N THR A 120 3.63 9.01 1.87
CA THR A 120 4.02 8.00 0.89
C THR A 120 2.97 6.90 0.85
N ASN A 121 3.06 6.02 -0.14
CA ASN A 121 2.14 4.90 -0.31
C ASN A 121 2.85 3.63 -0.77
N ILE A 122 2.21 2.49 -0.53
CA ILE A 122 2.60 1.18 -1.05
C ILE A 122 1.34 0.43 -1.49
N ILE A 123 1.39 -0.22 -2.65
CA ILE A 123 0.31 -1.11 -3.10
C ILE A 123 0.56 -2.50 -2.54
N LEU A 124 -0.49 -3.12 -2.04
CA LEU A 124 -0.49 -4.50 -1.55
C LEU A 124 -1.49 -5.32 -2.36
N ILE A 125 -1.01 -6.34 -3.07
CA ILE A 125 -1.85 -7.33 -3.77
C ILE A 125 -1.26 -8.71 -3.46
N VAL A 126 -2.09 -9.64 -3.00
CA VAL A 126 -1.69 -11.00 -2.66
C VAL A 126 -2.35 -11.98 -3.64
N ASP A 127 -1.64 -12.96 -4.19
CA ASP A 127 -2.28 -14.01 -5.01
C ASP A 127 -2.97 -15.09 -4.16
N ASP A 128 -3.65 -16.04 -4.81
CA ASP A 128 -4.29 -17.20 -4.18
C ASP A 128 -3.32 -18.14 -3.44
N LYS A 129 -2.02 -18.03 -3.71
CA LYS A 129 -0.94 -18.82 -3.11
C LYS A 129 -0.25 -18.09 -1.96
N GLY A 130 -0.59 -16.83 -1.70
CA GLY A 130 0.00 -16.01 -0.65
C GLY A 130 1.28 -15.28 -1.02
N ASN A 131 1.54 -15.07 -2.30
CA ASN A 131 2.67 -14.26 -2.78
C ASN A 131 2.22 -12.80 -3.00
N LEU A 132 3.11 -11.84 -2.72
CA LEU A 132 2.89 -10.45 -3.11
C LEU A 132 3.09 -10.29 -4.62
N ILE A 133 2.04 -9.87 -5.33
CA ILE A 133 2.09 -9.62 -6.78
C ILE A 133 2.75 -8.26 -7.07
N LYS A 134 2.48 -7.24 -6.24
CA LYS A 134 3.13 -5.93 -6.31
C LYS A 134 3.31 -5.35 -4.91
N ALA A 135 4.50 -4.79 -4.69
CA ALA A 135 4.88 -3.98 -3.53
C ALA A 135 5.83 -2.88 -4.03
N GLU A 136 5.42 -2.15 -5.06
CA GLU A 136 6.22 -1.05 -5.63
C GLU A 136 5.83 0.28 -4.98
N GLU A 137 6.82 1.06 -4.56
CA GLU A 137 6.64 2.46 -4.21
C GLU A 137 6.40 3.25 -5.52
N ASN A 138 5.34 4.07 -5.58
CA ASN A 138 5.02 5.01 -6.68
C ASN A 138 4.24 4.49 -7.90
N ILE A 139 3.26 3.61 -7.73
CA ILE A 139 2.24 3.40 -8.77
C ILE A 139 1.22 4.57 -8.70
N LYS A 140 0.82 5.10 -9.86
CA LYS A 140 -0.20 6.16 -9.93
C LYS A 140 -1.49 5.66 -9.26
N GLU A 141 -2.04 6.47 -8.36
CA GLU A 141 -3.29 6.18 -7.63
C GLU A 141 -4.44 5.76 -8.59
N ASP A 142 -4.41 6.26 -9.83
CA ASP A 142 -5.37 5.99 -10.91
C ASP A 142 -5.42 4.53 -11.43
N LEU A 143 -4.53 3.64 -10.97
CA LEU A 143 -4.44 2.25 -11.45
C LEU A 143 -5.07 1.21 -10.50
N ILE A 144 -5.74 1.66 -9.43
CA ILE A 144 -6.27 0.78 -8.39
C ILE A 144 -7.78 0.97 -8.29
N ILE A 145 -8.51 -0.14 -8.32
CA ILE A 145 -9.91 -0.17 -7.89
C ILE A 145 -9.87 -0.39 -6.38
N GLU A 146 -10.05 0.68 -5.61
CA GLU A 146 -10.00 0.60 -4.15
C GLU A 146 -10.99 -0.45 -3.60
N ASP A 147 -10.51 -1.24 -2.64
CA ASP A 147 -11.30 -2.24 -1.92
C ASP A 147 -11.90 -3.37 -2.78
N LEU A 148 -11.51 -3.52 -4.05
CA LEU A 148 -11.90 -4.69 -4.86
C LEU A 148 -11.45 -5.97 -4.17
N ALA A 149 -12.39 -6.86 -3.88
CA ALA A 149 -12.13 -8.14 -3.21
C ALA A 149 -12.24 -9.33 -4.14
N TYR A 150 -13.31 -9.38 -4.96
CA TYR A 150 -13.51 -10.45 -5.92
C TYR A 150 -14.34 -9.97 -7.12
N ILE A 151 -14.31 -10.79 -8.16
CA ILE A 151 -15.10 -10.62 -9.38
C ILE A 151 -16.05 -11.81 -9.46
N GLU A 152 -17.31 -11.55 -9.71
CA GLU A 152 -18.30 -12.58 -10.05
C GLU A 152 -18.54 -12.55 -11.55
N VAL A 153 -18.58 -13.73 -12.15
CA VAL A 153 -18.83 -13.92 -13.57
C VAL A 153 -20.06 -14.80 -13.73
N LEU A 154 -21.07 -14.29 -14.42
CA LEU A 154 -22.26 -15.04 -14.78
C LEU A 154 -22.26 -15.26 -16.28
N CYS A 155 -22.41 -16.51 -16.70
CA CYS A 155 -22.48 -16.89 -18.10
C CYS A 155 -23.88 -17.44 -18.42
N SER A 156 -24.44 -16.99 -19.54
CA SER A 156 -25.69 -17.52 -20.10
C SER A 156 -25.58 -17.57 -21.61
N SER A 157 -26.29 -18.48 -22.27
CA SER A 157 -26.47 -18.41 -23.71
C SER A 157 -27.29 -17.17 -24.10
N TYR A 158 -27.14 -16.69 -25.33
CA TYR A 158 -28.00 -15.66 -25.91
C TYR A 158 -28.45 -16.04 -27.32
N THR A 159 -29.60 -15.48 -27.71
CA THR A 159 -30.10 -15.41 -29.10
C THR A 159 -30.20 -13.93 -29.49
N ASP A 160 -29.90 -13.58 -30.73
CA ASP A 160 -29.98 -12.23 -31.29
C ASP A 160 -31.01 -12.05 -32.42
N ASP A 161 -31.57 -13.14 -32.95
CA ASP A 161 -32.46 -13.13 -34.12
C ASP A 161 -33.90 -13.66 -33.85
N ALA A 162 -34.24 -13.85 -32.57
CA ALA A 162 -35.55 -14.30 -32.10
C ALA A 162 -35.94 -15.72 -32.55
N ASP A 163 -34.97 -16.51 -32.99
CA ASP A 163 -35.11 -17.94 -33.16
C ASP A 163 -34.78 -18.69 -31.85
N PRO A 164 -35.03 -20.01 -31.76
CA PRO A 164 -34.72 -20.80 -30.57
C PRO A 164 -33.26 -21.30 -30.51
N GLU A 165 -32.46 -21.04 -31.55
CA GLU A 165 -31.06 -21.42 -31.63
C GLU A 165 -30.23 -20.43 -30.82
N GLU A 166 -29.18 -20.95 -30.18
CA GLU A 166 -28.28 -20.11 -29.39
C GLU A 166 -27.16 -19.62 -30.30
N ASP A 167 -26.92 -18.31 -30.32
CA ASP A 167 -25.91 -17.67 -31.17
C ASP A 167 -24.54 -17.60 -30.51
N GLY A 168 -24.52 -17.69 -29.17
CA GLY A 168 -23.28 -17.68 -28.41
C GLY A 168 -23.46 -17.54 -26.92
N ILE A 169 -22.38 -17.09 -26.27
CA ILE A 169 -22.28 -16.91 -24.82
C ILE A 169 -22.33 -15.41 -24.48
N SER A 170 -23.15 -15.08 -23.50
CA SER A 170 -23.21 -13.78 -22.84
C SER A 170 -22.55 -13.88 -21.46
N ILE A 171 -21.65 -12.95 -21.17
CA ILE A 171 -20.91 -12.89 -19.90
C ILE A 171 -21.24 -11.57 -19.21
N ASP A 172 -21.73 -11.65 -17.97
CA ASP A 172 -21.86 -10.53 -17.05
C ASP A 172 -20.73 -10.57 -16.03
N ILE A 173 -20.10 -9.41 -15.80
CA ILE A 173 -18.97 -9.26 -14.88
C ILE A 173 -19.34 -8.23 -13.83
N SER A 174 -19.41 -8.69 -12.58
CA SER A 174 -19.68 -7.86 -11.42
C SER A 174 -18.46 -7.81 -10.50
N PHE A 175 -18.19 -6.63 -9.97
CA PHE A 175 -17.04 -6.37 -9.10
C PHE A 175 -17.57 -6.15 -7.69
N TYR A 176 -16.92 -6.76 -6.69
CA TYR A 176 -17.35 -6.68 -5.30
C TYR A 176 -16.24 -6.22 -4.37
N ASN A 177 -16.62 -5.46 -3.35
CA ASN A 177 -15.70 -4.97 -2.33
C ASN A 177 -15.46 -5.99 -1.21
N SER A 178 -14.61 -5.66 -0.23
CA SER A 178 -14.30 -6.55 0.91
C SER A 178 -15.49 -6.86 1.83
N ARG A 179 -16.61 -6.14 1.68
CA ARG A 179 -17.90 -6.38 2.35
C ARG A 179 -18.88 -7.18 1.50
N SER A 180 -18.45 -7.70 0.33
CA SER A 180 -19.32 -8.36 -0.65
C SER A 180 -20.43 -7.46 -1.20
N GLU A 181 -20.19 -6.15 -1.24
CA GLU A 181 -21.10 -5.18 -1.86
C GLU A 181 -20.62 -4.86 -3.28
N PRO A 182 -21.52 -4.69 -4.25
CA PRO A 182 -21.14 -4.30 -5.61
C PRO A 182 -20.34 -2.99 -5.60
N THR A 183 -19.21 -2.98 -6.31
CA THR A 183 -18.36 -1.80 -6.51
C THR A 183 -18.33 -1.39 -7.98
N SER A 184 -18.10 -0.10 -8.22
CA SER A 184 -18.01 0.49 -9.55
C SER A 184 -16.86 1.49 -9.59
N PHE A 185 -16.21 1.55 -10.73
CA PHE A 185 -15.04 2.40 -10.97
C PHE A 185 -15.35 3.41 -12.07
N TYR A 186 -15.24 4.69 -11.75
CA TYR A 186 -15.55 5.79 -12.66
C TYR A 186 -14.26 6.39 -13.19
N ASN A 187 -14.16 6.57 -14.51
CA ASN A 187 -13.01 7.17 -15.20
C ASN A 187 -11.70 6.36 -15.12
N ILE A 188 -11.76 5.12 -14.62
CA ILE A 188 -10.65 4.17 -14.60
C ILE A 188 -11.06 3.01 -15.51
N PRO A 189 -10.61 2.96 -16.77
CA PRO A 189 -10.93 1.85 -17.63
C PRO A 189 -10.18 0.59 -17.19
N VAL A 190 -10.91 -0.49 -16.97
CA VAL A 190 -10.39 -1.80 -16.58
C VAL A 190 -10.31 -2.70 -17.80
N ILE A 191 -9.16 -3.30 -18.04
CA ILE A 191 -9.00 -4.31 -19.10
C ILE A 191 -9.19 -5.67 -18.47
N VAL A 192 -10.23 -6.38 -18.90
CA VAL A 192 -10.50 -7.77 -18.51
C VAL A 192 -10.01 -8.68 -19.62
N ASN A 193 -9.10 -9.60 -19.28
CA ASN A 193 -8.70 -10.69 -20.17
C ASN A 193 -9.61 -11.90 -19.89
N ILE A 194 -10.31 -12.36 -20.92
CA ILE A 194 -11.25 -13.48 -20.85
C ILE A 194 -10.63 -14.65 -21.58
N LYS A 195 -10.58 -15.81 -20.90
CA LYS A 195 -10.16 -17.09 -21.48
C LYS A 195 -11.24 -18.12 -21.22
N LEU A 196 -11.78 -18.72 -22.29
CA LEU A 196 -12.71 -19.85 -22.18
C LEU A 196 -11.96 -21.14 -22.49
N TYR A 197 -12.19 -22.16 -21.70
CA TYR A 197 -11.57 -23.47 -21.87
C TYR A 197 -12.66 -24.52 -22.08
N ALA A 198 -12.43 -25.46 -22.99
CA ALA A 198 -13.25 -26.65 -23.08
C ALA A 198 -12.90 -27.63 -21.95
N THR A 199 -13.88 -28.38 -21.47
CA THR A 199 -13.68 -29.44 -20.50
C THR A 199 -14.03 -30.79 -21.12
N GLU A 200 -13.18 -31.78 -20.89
CA GLU A 200 -13.54 -33.17 -21.07
C GLU A 200 -14.11 -33.68 -19.74
N SER A 201 -15.39 -34.06 -19.75
CA SER A 201 -15.94 -34.90 -18.69
C SER A 201 -15.95 -36.34 -19.17
N THR A 202 -15.33 -37.24 -18.40
CA THR A 202 -15.57 -38.68 -18.61
C THR A 202 -16.59 -39.11 -17.58
N TRP A 203 -17.61 -39.86 -18.02
CA TRP A 203 -18.67 -40.37 -17.13
C TRP A 203 -18.14 -41.20 -15.95
N ASP A 204 -16.91 -41.71 -16.07
CA ASP A 204 -16.26 -42.59 -15.10
C ASP A 204 -15.41 -41.84 -14.05
N THR A 205 -15.06 -40.56 -14.28
CA THR A 205 -14.32 -39.74 -13.31
C THR A 205 -15.03 -38.41 -13.09
N LEU A 206 -15.36 -38.08 -11.84
CA LEU A 206 -15.83 -36.75 -11.43
C LEU A 206 -14.77 -35.64 -11.58
N GLU A 207 -13.65 -35.94 -12.25
CA GLU A 207 -12.57 -35.00 -12.55
C GLU A 207 -12.83 -34.39 -13.92
N GLU A 208 -13.13 -33.08 -13.94
CA GLU A 208 -13.16 -32.30 -15.17
C GLU A 208 -11.72 -31.98 -15.58
N LYS A 209 -11.34 -32.42 -16.78
CA LYS A 209 -10.03 -32.09 -17.34
C LYS A 209 -10.17 -30.86 -18.24
N ILE A 210 -9.49 -29.78 -17.84
CA ILE A 210 -9.35 -28.58 -18.68
C ILE A 210 -8.52 -28.94 -19.91
N ILE A 211 -9.04 -28.63 -21.10
CA ILE A 211 -8.35 -28.78 -22.37
C ILE A 211 -7.62 -27.46 -22.65
N GLU A 212 -6.29 -27.54 -22.81
CA GLU A 212 -5.48 -26.43 -23.32
C GLU A 212 -5.21 -26.61 -24.82
N PRO A 213 -5.10 -25.53 -25.60
CA PRO A 213 -5.22 -24.10 -25.23
C PRO A 213 -6.68 -23.65 -25.01
N PRO A 214 -6.93 -22.43 -24.50
CA PRO A 214 -8.30 -21.91 -24.44
C PRO A 214 -8.96 -21.86 -25.83
N VAL A 215 -10.26 -22.19 -25.88
CA VAL A 215 -11.10 -22.14 -27.09
C VAL A 215 -11.48 -20.71 -27.48
N TYR A 216 -11.32 -19.76 -26.54
CA TYR A 216 -11.45 -18.34 -26.79
C TYR A 216 -10.49 -17.56 -25.89
N GLU A 217 -9.83 -16.54 -26.44
CA GLU A 217 -9.06 -15.57 -25.66
C GLU A 217 -9.32 -14.16 -26.20
N GLY A 218 -9.80 -13.27 -25.33
CA GLY A 218 -10.18 -11.91 -25.71
C GLY A 218 -9.90 -10.90 -24.61
N ASN A 219 -9.85 -9.62 -24.98
CA ASN A 219 -9.72 -8.51 -24.03
C ASN A 219 -10.91 -7.57 -24.17
N VAL A 220 -11.54 -7.23 -23.05
CA VAL A 220 -12.65 -6.28 -23.00
C VAL A 220 -12.29 -5.13 -22.08
N LYS A 221 -12.54 -3.91 -22.55
CA LYS A 221 -12.40 -2.70 -21.76
C LYS A 221 -13.73 -2.41 -21.07
N ILE A 222 -13.76 -2.48 -19.75
CA ILE A 222 -14.92 -2.14 -18.91
C ILE A 222 -14.69 -0.76 -18.30
N ASP A 223 -15.72 0.08 -18.33
CA ASP A 223 -15.73 1.40 -17.70
C ASP A 223 -17.14 1.67 -17.13
N HIS A 224 -17.26 1.94 -15.83
CA HIS A 224 -18.54 2.27 -15.20
C HIS A 224 -18.90 3.76 -15.30
N SER A 225 -18.13 4.57 -16.04
CA SER A 225 -18.43 5.97 -16.33
C SER A 225 -19.60 6.20 -17.29
N MET A 226 -20.20 5.12 -17.80
CA MET A 226 -21.26 5.14 -18.80
C MET A 226 -22.56 5.82 -18.35
N ARG A 227 -23.26 6.42 -19.33
CA ARG A 227 -24.54 7.14 -19.11
C ARG A 227 -25.71 6.15 -19.04
N LEU A 228 -26.85 6.58 -18.49
CA LEU A 228 -28.09 5.79 -18.36
C LEU A 228 -28.56 5.10 -19.67
N SER A 229 -28.23 5.66 -20.84
CA SER A 229 -28.52 5.09 -22.16
C SER A 229 -27.67 3.86 -22.53
N GLU A 230 -26.59 3.63 -21.79
CA GLU A 230 -25.61 2.55 -22.00
C GLU A 230 -25.74 1.46 -20.92
N MET A 231 -26.71 1.57 -20.00
CA MET A 231 -26.98 0.60 -18.94
C MET A 231 -27.64 -0.70 -19.43
N PHE A 232 -28.26 -0.69 -20.62
CA PHE A 232 -28.92 -1.84 -21.22
C PHE A 232 -28.05 -2.38 -22.36
N GLY A 233 -27.30 -3.46 -22.11
CA GLY A 233 -26.30 -4.01 -23.03
C GLY A 233 -24.99 -4.44 -22.38
N LYS A 234 -24.96 -4.59 -21.04
CA LYS A 234 -23.74 -4.79 -20.24
C LYS A 234 -23.07 -6.17 -20.38
N TYR A 235 -23.63 -7.04 -21.21
CA TYR A 235 -23.12 -8.38 -21.42
C TYR A 235 -22.05 -8.37 -22.50
N ILE A 236 -20.94 -9.01 -22.22
CA ILE A 236 -19.93 -9.35 -23.22
C ILE A 236 -20.51 -10.51 -24.03
N ARG A 237 -20.74 -10.31 -25.32
CA ARG A 237 -21.25 -11.36 -26.22
C ARG A 237 -20.10 -11.95 -27.00
N ILE A 238 -19.99 -13.28 -26.95
CA ILE A 238 -19.03 -14.07 -27.72
C ILE A 238 -19.85 -15.02 -28.59
N PRO A 239 -19.95 -14.78 -29.91
CA PRO A 239 -20.59 -15.69 -30.85
C PRO A 239 -19.94 -17.08 -30.83
N PHE A 240 -20.70 -18.14 -31.09
CA PHE A 240 -20.12 -19.49 -31.17
C PHE A 240 -19.11 -19.63 -32.32
N GLU A 241 -19.25 -18.84 -33.39
CA GLU A 241 -18.27 -18.80 -34.48
C GLU A 241 -16.88 -18.29 -34.06
N ASP A 242 -16.81 -17.54 -32.95
CA ASP A 242 -15.55 -17.06 -32.37
C ASP A 242 -14.94 -18.06 -31.37
N ILE A 243 -15.61 -19.18 -31.09
CA ILE A 243 -15.15 -20.24 -30.18
C ILE A 243 -14.62 -21.42 -31.00
N GLY A 244 -13.32 -21.70 -30.87
CA GLY A 244 -12.58 -22.69 -31.67
C GLY A 244 -12.59 -24.12 -31.15
#